data_AF-A0A9D8F2V4-F1
#
_entry.id   AF-A0A9D8F2V4-F1
#
_cell.length_a   1.000
_cell.length_b   1.000
_cell.length_c   1.000
_cell.angle_alpha   90.00
_cell.angle_beta   90.00
_cell.angle_gamma   90.00
#
_symmetry.space_group_name_H-M   'P 1'
#
loop_
_entity.id
_entity.type
_entity.pdbx_description
1 polymer ?
#
loop_
_entity_poly.entity_id
_entity_poly.type
_entity_poly.pdbx_seq_one_letter_code
_entity_poly.pdbx_strand_id
1 'polypeptide(L)'
;MSAIYPFAALRPSPKAAATVASVPYDVVNTDEARALATGNPLSFLHVSRPEIDMPAGADLHSEAAYQQAASAFSALQTDAPLIVEDTPSFYVYRLTMGAHVQAGVAACFSIDEYDRGLIKKHEKTRPDKEDDRTRHMLAISAQTGPVFLTYRGSTAIDAAVARIVTGAALFEFTAPDGVRHEVWRVPADENQAMVDGFAHVEALYIADGHHRAASAARARTAKTASVPSAALASEAGRVLAVAFPDNQMQVLPYNRVVRDLNGRTPEQLLKQLEGRFSVRPGGPESPTQKGVMAMYLAGQWFTIDVKTAADALDVDVLQTAVLEPMLGIKDVRTDKRIDFVGGIRGTQELQRLVDSGAFAVAFSLYPVSVCDLMRISDAGGIMPPKSTWFEPKLRDGLLSHLI
;
A
#
# COMPACT_ATOMS: atom_id res chain seq x y z
N MET A 1 10.02 12.82 16.87
CA MET A 1 11.09 11.87 17.20
C MET A 1 10.44 10.51 17.22
N SER A 2 10.95 9.59 16.40
CA SER A 2 10.30 8.30 16.17
C SER A 2 11.08 7.17 16.84
N ALA A 3 10.40 6.41 17.68
CA ALA A 3 10.93 5.22 18.32
C ALA A 3 10.71 4.00 17.42
N ILE A 4 11.79 3.27 17.18
CA ILE A 4 11.77 1.97 16.49
C ILE A 4 12.19 0.85 17.45
N TYR A 5 11.60 -0.31 17.26
CA TYR A 5 11.83 -1.49 18.09
C TYR A 5 12.23 -2.68 17.21
N PRO A 6 13.29 -3.41 17.56
CA PRO A 6 13.60 -4.67 16.90
C PRO A 6 12.54 -5.71 17.28
N PHE A 7 12.36 -6.73 16.45
CA PHE A 7 11.37 -7.79 16.70
C PHE A 7 11.88 -9.16 16.30
N ALA A 8 11.37 -10.18 17.00
CA ALA A 8 11.59 -11.58 16.67
C ALA A 8 10.72 -11.92 15.45
N ALA A 9 11.28 -11.79 14.26
CA ALA A 9 10.53 -12.02 13.03
C ALA A 9 10.19 -13.50 12.86
N LEU A 10 8.94 -13.78 12.50
CA LEU A 10 8.58 -15.01 11.80
C LEU A 10 8.82 -14.77 10.30
N ARG A 11 9.72 -15.55 9.70
CA ARG A 11 10.13 -15.40 8.29
C ARG A 11 10.39 -16.75 7.62
N PRO A 12 10.31 -16.86 6.29
CA PRO A 12 10.71 -18.07 5.60
C PRO A 12 12.22 -18.30 5.64
N SER A 13 12.64 -19.55 5.45
CA SER A 13 14.02 -19.86 5.07
C SER A 13 14.36 -19.19 3.72
N PRO A 14 15.66 -18.98 3.42
CA PRO A 14 16.05 -18.35 2.17
C PRO A 14 15.54 -19.11 0.92
N LYS A 15 15.47 -20.44 1.00
CA LYS A 15 14.98 -21.29 -0.09
C LYS A 15 13.47 -21.18 -0.31
N ALA A 16 12.70 -20.84 0.72
CA ALA A 16 11.24 -20.75 0.67
C ALA A 16 10.73 -19.32 0.45
N ALA A 17 11.59 -18.30 0.58
CA ALA A 17 11.19 -16.89 0.54
C ALA A 17 10.38 -16.53 -0.71
N ALA A 18 10.85 -16.93 -1.90
CA ALA A 18 10.17 -16.65 -3.17
C ALA A 18 8.81 -17.37 -3.30
N THR A 19 8.69 -18.57 -2.72
CA THR A 19 7.47 -19.39 -2.79
C THR A 19 6.42 -18.93 -1.79
N VAL A 20 6.86 -18.46 -0.62
CA VAL A 20 5.98 -17.95 0.43
C VAL A 20 5.49 -16.55 0.11
N ALA A 21 6.36 -15.66 -0.37
CA ALA A 21 6.03 -14.26 -0.59
C ALA A 21 4.82 -14.07 -1.50
N SER A 22 3.94 -13.15 -1.13
CA SER A 22 2.82 -12.75 -1.98
C SER A 22 2.63 -11.24 -2.05
N VAL A 23 1.86 -10.80 -3.05
CA VAL A 23 1.33 -9.43 -3.10
C VAL A 23 0.48 -9.14 -1.86
N PRO A 24 0.41 -7.87 -1.41
CA PRO A 24 -0.49 -7.46 -0.35
C PRO A 24 -1.94 -7.82 -0.64
N TYR A 25 -2.70 -8.15 0.40
CA TYR A 25 -4.10 -8.56 0.25
C TYR A 25 -4.99 -7.51 -0.45
N ASP A 26 -4.67 -6.22 -0.38
CA ASP A 26 -5.49 -5.11 -0.85
C ASP A 26 -5.16 -4.63 -2.27
N VAL A 27 -4.23 -5.29 -2.97
CA VAL A 27 -3.89 -4.99 -4.38
C VAL A 27 -4.47 -5.99 -5.38
N VAL A 28 -5.17 -7.03 -4.90
CA VAL A 28 -5.82 -8.06 -5.72
C VAL A 28 -7.27 -8.26 -5.31
N ASN A 29 -8.11 -8.74 -6.22
CA ASN A 29 -9.43 -9.30 -5.88
C ASN A 29 -9.33 -10.82 -5.61
N THR A 30 -10.46 -11.46 -5.27
CA THR A 30 -10.49 -12.90 -4.90
C THR A 30 -10.09 -13.80 -6.08
N ASP A 31 -10.49 -13.46 -7.29
CA ASP A 31 -10.18 -14.27 -8.47
C ASP A 31 -8.72 -14.11 -8.89
N GLU A 32 -8.19 -12.89 -8.85
CA GLU A 32 -6.76 -12.61 -9.02
C GLU A 32 -5.93 -13.34 -7.96
N ALA A 33 -6.32 -13.28 -6.68
CA ALA A 33 -5.63 -13.99 -5.60
C ALA A 33 -5.63 -15.51 -5.81
N ARG A 34 -6.76 -16.09 -6.21
CA ARG A 34 -6.86 -17.53 -6.51
C ARG A 34 -5.98 -17.92 -7.70
N ALA A 35 -5.96 -17.11 -8.76
CA ALA A 35 -5.09 -17.33 -9.92
C ALA A 35 -3.60 -17.28 -9.52
N LEU A 36 -3.20 -16.30 -8.70
CA LEU A 36 -1.82 -16.16 -8.22
C LEU A 36 -1.38 -17.28 -7.28
N ALA A 37 -2.29 -17.86 -6.49
CA ALA A 37 -2.00 -18.97 -5.60
C ALA A 37 -2.06 -20.35 -6.29
N THR A 38 -2.58 -20.42 -7.52
CA THR A 38 -2.75 -21.69 -8.24
C THR A 38 -1.42 -22.41 -8.43
N GLY A 39 -1.35 -23.65 -7.96
CA GLY A 39 -0.14 -24.49 -8.03
C GLY A 39 0.94 -24.16 -7.00
N ASN A 40 0.69 -23.23 -6.09
CA ASN A 40 1.61 -22.86 -5.01
C ASN A 40 0.95 -22.95 -3.63
N PRO A 41 0.96 -24.13 -2.97
CA PRO A 41 0.32 -24.31 -1.66
C PRO A 41 1.00 -23.53 -0.53
N LEU A 42 2.22 -23.02 -0.73
CA LEU A 42 2.94 -22.23 0.27
C LEU A 42 2.72 -20.72 0.11
N SER A 43 1.93 -20.28 -0.87
CA SER A 43 1.65 -18.86 -1.08
C SER A 43 1.01 -18.23 0.15
N PHE A 44 1.52 -17.08 0.59
CA PHE A 44 0.94 -16.36 1.72
C PHE A 44 -0.49 -15.84 1.45
N LEU A 45 -0.95 -15.88 0.19
CA LEU A 45 -2.36 -15.57 -0.15
C LEU A 45 -3.36 -16.51 0.52
N HIS A 46 -2.99 -17.77 0.80
CA HIS A 46 -3.84 -18.68 1.57
C HIS A 46 -4.12 -18.15 3.00
N VAL A 47 -3.20 -17.35 3.54
CA VAL A 47 -3.35 -16.70 4.85
C VAL A 47 -4.07 -15.36 4.70
N SER A 48 -3.60 -14.49 3.79
CA SER A 48 -4.09 -13.09 3.71
C SER A 48 -5.43 -12.94 2.99
N ARG A 49 -5.77 -13.91 2.14
CA ARG A 49 -7.02 -14.04 1.36
C ARG A 49 -7.62 -15.45 1.55
N PRO A 50 -8.00 -15.82 2.79
CA PRO A 50 -8.41 -17.19 3.12
C PRO A 50 -9.62 -17.68 2.31
N GLU A 51 -10.40 -16.76 1.73
CA GLU A 51 -11.55 -17.11 0.91
C GLU A 51 -11.21 -17.87 -0.37
N ILE A 52 -9.94 -17.85 -0.81
CA ILE A 52 -9.56 -18.54 -2.04
C ILE A 52 -9.67 -20.06 -1.90
N ASP A 53 -9.62 -20.55 -0.66
CA ASP A 53 -9.75 -21.96 -0.27
C ASP A 53 -11.17 -22.30 0.26
N MET A 54 -12.10 -21.34 0.21
CA MET A 54 -13.49 -21.51 0.62
C MET A 54 -14.41 -21.71 -0.58
N PRO A 55 -15.64 -22.25 -0.37
CA PRO A 55 -16.64 -22.33 -1.44
C PRO A 55 -16.90 -20.97 -2.11
N ALA A 56 -17.13 -20.98 -3.42
CA ALA A 56 -17.41 -19.76 -4.18
C ALA A 56 -18.62 -18.99 -3.60
N GLY A 57 -18.45 -17.68 -3.40
CA GLY A 57 -19.48 -16.82 -2.81
C GLY A 57 -19.52 -16.85 -1.27
N ALA A 58 -18.59 -17.54 -0.61
CA ALA A 58 -18.45 -17.47 0.84
C ALA A 58 -18.21 -16.03 1.32
N ASP A 59 -18.78 -15.70 2.48
CA ASP A 59 -18.58 -14.40 3.10
C ASP A 59 -17.14 -14.27 3.64
N LEU A 60 -16.42 -13.32 3.04
CA LEU A 60 -15.04 -12.95 3.35
C LEU A 60 -14.85 -12.49 4.79
N HIS A 61 -15.91 -11.97 5.41
CA HIS A 61 -15.88 -11.37 6.74
C HIS A 61 -16.49 -12.27 7.82
N SER A 62 -16.72 -13.54 7.49
CA SER A 62 -17.29 -14.55 8.38
C SER A 62 -16.27 -15.13 9.36
N GLU A 63 -16.77 -15.70 10.46
CA GLU A 63 -15.93 -16.42 11.43
C GLU A 63 -15.18 -17.60 10.79
N ALA A 64 -15.82 -18.29 9.84
CA ALA A 64 -15.21 -19.37 9.08
C ALA A 64 -14.00 -18.89 8.26
N ALA A 65 -14.06 -17.67 7.67
CA ALA A 65 -12.94 -17.11 6.92
C ALA A 65 -11.74 -16.80 7.84
N TYR A 66 -11.97 -16.28 9.04
CA TYR A 66 -10.88 -16.02 10.00
C TYR A 66 -10.28 -17.32 10.55
N GLN A 67 -11.10 -18.35 10.79
CA GLN A 67 -10.62 -19.69 11.17
C GLN A 67 -9.82 -20.35 10.04
N GLN A 68 -10.23 -20.15 8.79
CA GLN A 68 -9.48 -20.61 7.62
C GLN A 68 -8.11 -19.90 7.55
N ALA A 69 -8.04 -18.58 7.77
CA ALA A 69 -6.77 -17.86 7.81
C ALA A 69 -5.83 -18.39 8.91
N ALA A 70 -6.36 -18.66 10.12
CA ALA A 70 -5.58 -19.23 11.21
C ALA A 70 -5.08 -20.64 10.90
N SER A 71 -5.92 -21.47 10.29
CA SER A 71 -5.55 -22.83 9.86
C SER A 71 -4.48 -22.80 8.78
N ALA A 72 -4.62 -21.94 7.77
CA ALA A 72 -3.64 -21.75 6.72
C ALA A 72 -2.29 -21.21 7.27
N PHE A 73 -2.33 -20.29 8.23
CA PHE A 73 -1.11 -19.76 8.85
C PHE A 73 -0.36 -20.82 9.67
N SER A 74 -1.09 -21.65 10.41
CA SER A 74 -0.53 -22.79 11.16
C SER A 74 0.06 -23.86 10.22
N ALA A 75 -0.67 -24.20 9.16
CA ALA A 75 -0.19 -25.11 8.12
C ALA A 75 1.09 -24.56 7.48
N LEU A 76 1.11 -23.28 7.10
CA LEU A 76 2.29 -22.65 6.50
C LEU A 76 3.52 -22.69 7.41
N GLN A 77 3.35 -22.50 8.73
CA GLN A 77 4.46 -22.64 9.70
C GLN A 77 5.01 -24.07 9.79
N THR A 78 4.21 -25.07 9.43
CA THR A 78 4.61 -26.49 9.45
C THR A 78 5.16 -26.94 8.10
N ASP A 79 4.52 -26.52 7.01
CA ASP A 79 4.74 -27.00 5.65
C ASP A 79 5.86 -26.22 4.93
N ALA A 80 6.07 -24.95 5.32
CA ALA A 80 7.24 -24.18 4.93
C ALA A 80 8.26 -24.16 6.09
N PRO A 81 9.57 -24.09 5.81
CA PRO A 81 10.59 -23.88 6.82
C PRO A 81 10.56 -22.41 7.31
N LEU A 82 9.46 -22.00 7.94
CA LEU A 82 9.38 -20.72 8.63
C LEU A 82 10.24 -20.79 9.90
N ILE A 83 10.97 -19.71 10.15
CA ILE A 83 11.92 -19.56 11.24
C ILE A 83 11.39 -18.41 12.10
N VAL A 84 11.19 -18.70 13.38
CA VAL A 84 11.03 -17.67 14.40
C VAL A 84 12.44 -17.29 14.86
N GLU A 85 12.83 -16.04 14.64
CA GLU A 85 14.11 -15.53 15.12
C GLU A 85 14.14 -15.52 16.64
N ASP A 86 15.21 -16.06 17.22
CA ASP A 86 15.41 -16.12 18.68
C ASP A 86 15.73 -14.75 19.31
N THR A 87 16.25 -13.84 18.48
CA THR A 87 16.77 -12.55 18.90
C THR A 87 16.06 -11.43 18.12
N PRO A 88 15.38 -10.50 18.81
CA PRO A 88 14.80 -9.33 18.18
C PRO A 88 15.84 -8.58 17.34
N SER A 89 15.51 -8.31 16.08
CA SER A 89 16.42 -7.63 15.15
C SER A 89 15.68 -6.58 14.33
N PHE A 90 16.42 -5.60 13.82
CA PHE A 90 15.98 -4.78 12.70
C PHE A 90 16.33 -5.47 11.38
N TYR A 91 15.68 -5.06 10.29
CA TYR A 91 16.01 -5.55 8.96
C TYR A 91 16.09 -4.37 7.98
N VAL A 92 16.92 -4.51 6.94
CA VAL A 92 16.86 -3.65 5.76
C VAL A 92 16.14 -4.42 4.66
N TYR A 93 15.17 -3.78 4.01
CA TYR A 93 14.43 -4.35 2.89
C TYR A 93 14.62 -3.46 1.67
N ARG A 94 15.33 -3.98 0.65
CA ARG A 94 15.52 -3.33 -0.65
C ARG A 94 14.57 -3.89 -1.70
N LEU A 95 13.98 -2.99 -2.48
CA LEU A 95 13.12 -3.26 -3.62
C LEU A 95 13.77 -2.66 -4.86
N THR A 96 13.87 -3.43 -5.94
CA THR A 96 14.36 -2.95 -7.24
C THR A 96 13.34 -3.27 -8.33
N MET A 97 12.89 -2.25 -9.05
CA MET A 97 11.94 -2.36 -10.17
C MET A 97 12.49 -1.57 -11.37
N GLY A 98 13.00 -2.29 -12.36
CA GLY A 98 13.73 -1.68 -13.48
C GLY A 98 14.94 -0.89 -12.96
N ALA A 99 14.99 0.42 -13.24
CA ALA A 99 16.04 1.32 -12.77
C ALA A 99 15.76 1.92 -11.37
N HIS A 100 14.55 1.78 -10.84
CA HIS A 100 14.17 2.33 -9.54
C HIS A 100 14.61 1.40 -8.41
N VAL A 101 15.26 1.96 -7.39
CA VAL A 101 15.74 1.24 -6.21
C VAL A 101 15.36 2.02 -4.97
N GLN A 102 14.81 1.32 -3.98
CA GLN A 102 14.55 1.89 -2.66
C GLN A 102 14.89 0.88 -1.57
N ALA A 103 15.48 1.34 -0.47
CA ALA A 103 15.84 0.54 0.68
C ALA A 103 15.26 1.16 1.95
N GLY A 104 14.46 0.39 2.67
CA GLY A 104 13.79 0.82 3.88
C GLY A 104 14.20 -0.03 5.08
N VAL A 105 13.97 0.51 6.28
CA VAL A 105 14.22 -0.20 7.54
C VAL A 105 12.92 -0.84 8.01
N ALA A 106 12.91 -2.17 8.10
CA ALA A 106 11.81 -2.93 8.66
C ALA A 106 12.00 -3.09 10.18
N ALA A 107 11.03 -2.60 10.92
CA ALA A 107 11.02 -2.57 12.38
C ALA A 107 9.58 -2.53 12.90
N CYS A 108 9.43 -2.63 14.21
CA CYS A 108 8.18 -2.30 14.88
C CYS A 108 8.20 -0.84 15.32
N PHE A 109 7.07 -0.14 15.15
CA PHE A 109 6.91 1.28 15.45
C PHE A 109 5.82 1.48 16.52
N SER A 110 5.90 2.55 17.29
CA SER A 110 4.96 2.78 18.40
C SER A 110 3.53 3.11 17.92
N ILE A 111 2.54 2.37 18.41
CA ILE A 111 1.12 2.74 18.21
C ILE A 111 0.79 4.04 18.97
N ASP A 112 1.48 4.34 20.08
CA ASP A 112 1.28 5.62 20.78
C ASP A 112 1.75 6.81 19.94
N GLU A 113 2.74 6.64 19.06
CA GLU A 113 3.11 7.66 18.07
C GLU A 113 2.04 7.81 16.99
N TYR A 114 1.42 6.72 16.55
CA TYR A 114 0.27 6.77 15.64
C TYR A 114 -0.92 7.50 16.26
N ASP A 115 -1.26 7.19 17.52
CA ASP A 115 -2.38 7.82 18.24
C ASP A 115 -2.15 9.32 18.49
N ARG A 116 -0.90 9.71 18.77
CA ARG A 116 -0.51 11.13 18.94
C ARG A 116 -0.29 11.88 17.62
N GLY A 117 -0.44 11.22 16.47
CA GLY A 117 -0.28 11.82 15.15
C GLY A 117 1.17 12.09 14.71
N LEU A 118 2.14 11.42 15.33
CA LEU A 118 3.55 11.43 14.92
C LEU A 118 3.82 10.45 13.77
N ILE A 119 3.04 9.36 13.69
CA ILE A 119 2.85 8.60 12.44
C ILE A 119 1.65 9.21 11.72
N LYS A 120 1.95 10.09 10.77
CA LYS A 120 0.99 10.95 10.09
C LYS A 120 0.16 10.17 9.09
N LYS A 121 -1.13 10.51 9.07
CA LYS A 121 -2.13 10.03 8.12
C LYS A 121 -2.36 11.08 7.05
N HIS A 122 -2.84 10.63 5.90
CA HIS A 122 -3.30 11.50 4.83
C HIS A 122 -4.56 10.96 4.15
N GLU A 123 -5.08 9.80 4.59
CA GLU A 123 -6.29 9.18 4.06
C GLU A 123 -7.16 8.72 5.23
N LYS A 124 -8.48 8.77 5.05
CA LYS A 124 -9.43 8.18 5.99
C LYS A 124 -9.56 6.70 5.72
N THR A 125 -9.44 5.91 6.78
CA THR A 125 -9.80 4.51 6.78
C THR A 125 -11.33 4.33 6.74
N ARG A 126 -11.75 3.10 6.44
CA ARG A 126 -13.15 2.68 6.40
C ARG A 126 -13.39 1.64 7.49
N PRO A 127 -14.45 1.77 8.30
CA PRO A 127 -14.70 0.87 9.44
C PRO A 127 -14.76 -0.61 9.07
N ASP A 128 -15.42 -0.96 7.96
CA ASP A 128 -15.52 -2.34 7.46
C ASP A 128 -14.14 -2.96 7.20
N LYS A 129 -13.23 -2.21 6.60
CA LYS A 129 -11.86 -2.66 6.32
C LYS A 129 -11.02 -2.78 7.58
N GLU A 130 -11.23 -1.89 8.54
CA GLU A 130 -10.54 -1.99 9.83
C GLU A 130 -11.05 -3.17 10.66
N ASP A 131 -12.37 -3.40 10.69
CA ASP A 131 -13.00 -4.52 11.40
C ASP A 131 -12.44 -5.84 10.88
N ASP A 132 -12.50 -6.02 9.57
CA ASP A 132 -11.99 -7.19 8.86
C ASP A 132 -10.51 -7.46 9.16
N ARG A 133 -9.64 -6.45 8.99
CA ARG A 133 -8.21 -6.62 9.25
C ARG A 133 -7.85 -6.78 10.73
N THR A 134 -8.62 -6.18 11.64
CA THR A 134 -8.43 -6.39 13.09
C THR A 134 -8.75 -7.84 13.44
N ARG A 135 -9.88 -8.37 12.97
CA ARG A 135 -10.29 -9.76 13.22
C ARG A 135 -9.31 -10.76 12.62
N HIS A 136 -8.86 -10.52 11.39
CA HIS A 136 -7.85 -11.33 10.72
C HIS A 136 -6.54 -11.38 11.53
N MET A 137 -6.02 -10.21 11.93
CA MET A 137 -4.81 -10.08 12.74
C MET A 137 -4.94 -10.80 14.10
N LEU A 138 -6.10 -10.69 14.77
CA LEU A 138 -6.37 -11.38 16.03
C LEU A 138 -6.44 -12.90 15.85
N ALA A 139 -7.09 -13.37 14.79
CA ALA A 139 -7.25 -14.80 14.51
C ALA A 139 -5.91 -15.50 14.28
N ILE A 140 -4.97 -14.84 13.60
CA ILE A 140 -3.63 -15.39 13.35
C ILE A 140 -2.60 -14.99 14.41
N SER A 141 -2.95 -14.06 15.32
CA SER A 141 -2.05 -13.47 16.32
C SER A 141 -0.72 -12.98 15.73
N ALA A 142 -0.79 -12.32 14.58
CA ALA A 142 0.38 -11.84 13.86
C ALA A 142 0.06 -10.65 12.97
N GLN A 143 1.02 -9.73 12.85
CA GLN A 143 1.04 -8.71 11.82
C GLN A 143 1.90 -9.21 10.65
N THR A 144 1.26 -9.44 9.50
CA THR A 144 1.86 -10.21 8.40
C THR A 144 2.04 -9.41 7.11
N GLY A 145 1.45 -8.21 7.05
CA GLY A 145 1.63 -7.25 5.97
C GLY A 145 2.17 -5.93 6.52
N PRO A 146 3.46 -5.61 6.33
CA PRO A 146 4.08 -4.43 6.91
C PRO A 146 3.49 -3.13 6.37
N VAL A 147 3.19 -2.18 7.25
CA VAL A 147 2.80 -0.81 6.83
C VAL A 147 3.96 -0.19 6.03
N PHE A 148 3.63 0.48 4.94
CA PHE A 148 4.62 1.21 4.16
C PHE A 148 4.71 2.63 4.74
N LEU A 149 5.82 2.93 5.41
CA LEU A 149 6.10 4.26 5.95
C LEU A 149 7.12 4.99 5.09
N THR A 150 7.07 6.31 5.11
CA THR A 150 8.14 7.17 4.62
C THR A 150 8.53 8.23 5.65
N TYR A 151 9.74 8.76 5.54
CA TYR A 151 10.29 9.81 6.40
C TYR A 151 11.21 10.71 5.58
N ARG A 152 11.48 11.92 6.08
CA ARG A 152 12.44 12.83 5.43
C ARG A 152 13.84 12.22 5.47
N GLY A 153 14.52 12.15 4.32
CA GLY A 153 15.82 11.50 4.19
C GLY A 153 16.83 11.90 5.26
N SER A 154 17.59 10.92 5.75
CA SER A 154 18.55 11.08 6.85
C SER A 154 19.88 10.46 6.45
N THR A 155 20.92 11.29 6.36
CA THR A 155 22.27 10.83 6.00
C THR A 155 22.83 9.81 6.99
N ALA A 156 22.43 9.87 8.26
CA ALA A 156 22.83 8.91 9.28
C ALA A 156 22.22 7.52 9.02
N ILE A 157 20.92 7.47 8.72
CA ILE A 157 20.22 6.21 8.39
C ILE A 157 20.73 5.68 7.05
N ASP A 158 20.89 6.54 6.04
CA ASP A 158 21.42 6.16 4.72
C ASP A 158 22.81 5.53 4.84
N ALA A 159 23.70 6.11 5.66
CA ALA A 159 25.03 5.57 5.89
C ALA A 159 24.99 4.19 6.56
N ALA A 160 24.09 3.97 7.53
CA ALA A 160 23.92 2.68 8.17
C ALA A 160 23.37 1.63 7.19
N VAL A 161 22.31 1.97 6.46
CA VAL A 161 21.74 1.11 5.40
C VAL A 161 22.80 0.75 4.37
N ALA A 162 23.60 1.72 3.90
CA ALA A 162 24.66 1.49 2.93
C ALA A 162 25.71 0.50 3.43
N ARG A 163 26.09 0.53 4.71
CA ARG A 163 27.01 -0.47 5.30
C ARG A 163 26.36 -1.85 5.35
N ILE A 164 25.13 -1.94 5.83
CA ILE A 164 24.41 -3.22 6.01
C ILE A 164 24.24 -3.98 4.69
N VAL A 165 23.88 -3.28 3.61
CA VAL A 165 23.64 -3.93 2.30
C VAL A 165 24.92 -4.42 1.61
N THR A 166 26.11 -4.13 2.14
CA THR A 166 27.36 -4.77 1.69
C THR A 166 27.54 -6.18 2.23
N GLY A 167 26.81 -6.52 3.29
CA GLY A 167 26.79 -7.86 3.86
C GLY A 167 25.93 -8.86 3.08
N ALA A 168 25.93 -10.10 3.55
CA ALA A 168 25.09 -11.15 2.96
C ALA A 168 23.61 -10.90 3.27
N ALA A 169 22.77 -10.90 2.23
CA ALA A 169 21.32 -10.87 2.39
C ALA A 169 20.83 -12.17 3.08
N LEU A 170 19.81 -12.05 3.93
CA LEU A 170 19.07 -13.21 4.44
C LEU A 170 18.43 -13.97 3.29
N PHE A 171 17.80 -13.25 2.36
CA PHE A 171 17.30 -13.81 1.12
C PHE A 171 17.17 -12.75 0.04
N GLU A 172 17.23 -13.23 -1.19
CA GLU A 172 17.13 -12.47 -2.42
C GLU A 172 16.35 -13.30 -3.44
N PHE A 173 15.35 -12.69 -4.08
CA PHE A 173 14.64 -13.28 -5.21
C PHE A 173 13.98 -12.20 -6.08
N THR A 174 13.67 -12.54 -7.33
CA THR A 174 12.83 -11.72 -8.20
C THR A 174 11.44 -12.32 -8.29
N ALA A 175 10.42 -11.55 -7.95
CA ALA A 175 9.03 -11.96 -8.02
C ALA A 175 8.53 -12.00 -9.48
N PRO A 176 7.40 -12.66 -9.78
CA PRO A 176 6.86 -12.76 -11.15
C PRO A 176 6.55 -11.43 -11.84
N ASP A 177 6.32 -10.37 -11.07
CA ASP A 177 6.12 -9.00 -11.58
C ASP A 177 7.44 -8.25 -11.87
N GLY A 178 8.59 -8.92 -11.77
CA GLY A 178 9.90 -8.38 -12.10
C GLY A 178 10.55 -7.56 -10.99
N VAL A 179 9.89 -7.41 -9.83
CA VAL A 179 10.47 -6.72 -8.68
C VAL A 179 11.45 -7.66 -7.96
N ARG A 180 12.71 -7.22 -7.81
CA ARG A 180 13.72 -7.91 -7.00
C ARG A 180 13.59 -7.47 -5.55
N HIS A 181 13.45 -8.46 -4.66
CA HIS A 181 13.27 -8.32 -3.23
C HIS A 181 14.52 -8.84 -2.52
N GLU A 182 15.10 -8.02 -1.65
CA GLU A 182 16.27 -8.37 -0.87
C GLU A 182 16.09 -7.93 0.58
N VAL A 183 16.40 -8.81 1.52
CA VAL A 183 16.28 -8.51 2.96
C VAL A 183 17.58 -8.85 3.67
N TRP A 184 18.08 -7.95 4.52
CA TRP A 184 19.24 -8.16 5.39
C TRP A 184 18.81 -8.07 6.84
N ARG A 185 19.37 -8.94 7.68
CA ARG A 185 19.33 -8.76 9.13
C ARG A 185 20.32 -7.66 9.50
N VAL A 186 19.91 -6.70 10.31
CA VAL A 186 20.83 -5.67 10.82
C VAL A 186 21.78 -6.31 11.84
N PRO A 187 23.11 -6.17 11.67
CA PRO A 187 24.09 -6.61 12.64
C PRO A 187 23.90 -5.92 14.00
N ALA A 188 24.21 -6.62 15.10
CA ALA A 188 23.95 -6.13 16.45
C ALA A 188 24.70 -4.81 16.78
N ASP A 189 25.87 -4.60 16.19
CA ASP A 189 26.68 -3.39 16.31
C ASP A 189 26.12 -2.19 15.52
N GLU A 190 25.22 -2.40 14.56
CA GLU A 190 24.50 -1.34 13.83
C GLU A 190 23.16 -0.97 14.48
N ASN A 191 22.68 -1.73 15.47
CA ASN A 191 21.39 -1.49 16.11
C ASN A 191 21.27 -0.10 16.74
N GLN A 192 22.33 0.36 17.44
CA GLN A 192 22.30 1.67 18.08
C GLN A 192 22.27 2.80 17.04
N ALA A 193 23.01 2.65 15.94
CA ALA A 193 23.00 3.62 14.85
C ALA A 193 21.60 3.76 14.21
N MET A 194 20.86 2.65 14.10
CA MET A 194 19.47 2.67 13.65
C MET A 194 18.57 3.41 14.63
N VAL A 195 18.65 3.09 15.92
CA VAL A 195 17.85 3.76 16.96
C VAL A 195 18.13 5.26 17.01
N ASP A 196 19.40 5.66 17.03
CA ASP A 196 19.82 7.06 17.08
C ASP A 196 19.40 7.81 15.82
N GLY A 197 19.53 7.18 14.65
CA GLY A 197 19.09 7.75 13.38
C GLY A 197 17.60 8.06 13.37
N PHE A 198 16.76 7.13 13.81
CA PHE A 198 15.30 7.31 13.88
C PHE A 198 14.85 8.24 15.01
N ALA A 199 15.63 8.36 16.09
CA ALA A 199 15.35 9.34 17.14
C ALA A 199 15.33 10.78 16.58
N HIS A 200 16.10 11.07 15.52
CA HIS A 200 16.08 12.36 14.82
C HIS A 200 14.99 12.51 13.75
N VAL A 201 14.23 11.45 13.44
CA VAL A 201 13.09 11.54 12.54
C VAL A 201 11.93 12.21 13.27
N GLU A 202 11.53 13.39 12.80
CA GLU A 202 10.49 14.18 13.46
C GLU A 202 9.12 13.52 13.39
N ALA A 203 8.77 13.02 12.19
CA ALA A 203 7.52 12.35 11.90
C ALA A 203 7.73 11.26 10.83
N LEU A 204 6.88 10.24 10.93
CA LEU A 204 6.71 9.21 9.90
C LEU A 204 5.40 9.49 9.16
N TYR A 205 5.31 9.06 7.92
CA TYR A 205 4.13 9.25 7.08
C TYR A 205 3.69 7.90 6.54
N ILE A 206 2.43 7.53 6.73
CA ILE A 206 1.90 6.32 6.11
C ILE A 206 1.82 6.57 4.61
N ALA A 207 2.62 5.87 3.82
CA ALA A 207 2.55 5.90 2.36
C ALA A 207 1.48 4.91 1.85
N ASP A 208 1.43 3.72 2.45
CA ASP A 208 0.44 2.68 2.17
C ASP A 208 0.18 1.86 3.45
N GLY A 209 -1.05 1.37 3.63
CA GLY A 209 -1.43 0.58 4.79
C GLY A 209 -2.11 1.34 5.93
N HIS A 210 -2.86 2.41 5.67
CA HIS A 210 -3.64 3.12 6.71
C HIS A 210 -4.59 2.18 7.46
N HIS A 211 -5.25 1.27 6.75
CA HIS A 211 -6.10 0.24 7.36
C HIS A 211 -5.29 -0.70 8.25
N ARG A 212 -4.08 -1.09 7.84
CA ARG A 212 -3.19 -1.98 8.61
C ARG A 212 -2.72 -1.31 9.91
N ALA A 213 -2.32 -0.04 9.85
CA ALA A 213 -1.96 0.74 11.04
C ALA A 213 -3.16 0.93 12.00
N ALA A 214 -4.33 1.28 11.47
CA ALA A 214 -5.54 1.43 12.27
C ALA A 214 -5.98 0.10 12.93
N SER A 215 -5.91 -1.02 12.19
CA SER A 215 -6.22 -2.35 12.72
C SER A 215 -5.22 -2.80 13.79
N ALA A 216 -3.92 -2.49 13.65
CA ALA A 216 -2.95 -2.74 14.71
C ALA A 216 -3.30 -1.97 16.00
N ALA A 217 -3.68 -0.70 15.89
CA ALA A 217 -4.13 0.10 17.03
C ALA A 217 -5.37 -0.48 17.73
N ARG A 218 -6.31 -1.03 16.96
CA ARG A 218 -7.51 -1.70 17.48
C ARG A 218 -7.20 -3.07 18.09
N ALA A 219 -6.31 -3.84 17.47
CA ALA A 219 -5.87 -5.14 17.97
C ALA A 219 -5.13 -5.01 19.31
N ARG A 220 -4.31 -3.96 19.48
CA ARG A 220 -3.70 -3.57 20.77
C ARG A 220 -4.76 -3.51 21.87
N THR A 221 -5.82 -2.73 21.66
CA THR A 221 -6.89 -2.55 22.65
C THR A 221 -7.57 -3.87 23.02
N ALA A 222 -7.84 -4.72 22.02
CA ALA A 222 -8.44 -6.04 22.26
C ALA A 222 -7.51 -6.99 23.05
N LYS A 223 -6.20 -6.98 22.76
CA LYS A 223 -5.21 -7.82 23.46
C LYS A 223 -4.88 -7.31 24.86
N THR A 224 -4.70 -6.00 25.06
CA THR A 224 -4.40 -5.45 26.40
C THR A 224 -5.53 -5.72 27.40
N ALA A 225 -6.78 -5.82 26.96
CA ALA A 225 -7.91 -6.19 27.80
C ALA A 225 -7.93 -7.68 28.23
N SER A 226 -7.14 -8.54 27.56
CA SER A 226 -7.26 -10.01 27.67
C SER A 226 -5.94 -10.72 28.06
N VAL A 227 -4.82 -10.01 28.17
CA VAL A 227 -3.49 -10.61 28.35
C VAL A 227 -2.91 -10.35 29.76
N PRO A 228 -2.48 -11.40 30.51
CA PRO A 228 -1.88 -11.23 31.84
C PRO A 228 -0.41 -10.76 31.83
N SER A 229 0.27 -10.85 30.68
CA SER A 229 1.72 -10.59 30.55
C SER A 229 2.01 -9.20 30.01
N ALA A 230 2.81 -8.42 30.76
CA ALA A 230 3.27 -7.10 30.34
C ALA A 230 4.14 -7.13 29.06
N ALA A 231 4.84 -8.24 28.79
CA ALA A 231 5.67 -8.40 27.59
C ALA A 231 4.83 -8.61 26.31
N LEU A 232 3.73 -9.36 26.39
CA LEU A 232 2.82 -9.51 25.24
C LEU A 232 1.99 -8.23 25.01
N ALA A 233 1.64 -7.52 26.09
CA ALA A 233 1.01 -6.21 25.99
C ALA A 233 1.91 -5.17 25.29
N SER A 234 3.24 -5.27 25.43
CA SER A 234 4.18 -4.36 24.76
C SER A 234 4.36 -4.68 23.27
N GLU A 235 4.35 -5.95 22.86
CA GLU A 235 4.37 -6.32 21.43
C GLU A 235 3.09 -5.90 20.71
N ALA A 236 1.92 -6.10 21.33
CA ALA A 236 0.66 -5.60 20.81
C ALA A 236 0.60 -4.06 20.74
N GLY A 237 1.47 -3.36 21.49
CA GLY A 237 1.64 -1.90 21.48
C GLY A 237 2.40 -1.34 20.27
N ARG A 238 2.81 -2.20 19.33
CA ARG A 238 3.65 -1.82 18.19
C ARG A 238 3.01 -2.22 16.86
N VAL A 239 3.42 -1.56 15.78
CA VAL A 239 3.02 -1.88 14.41
C VAL A 239 4.24 -2.22 13.54
N LEU A 240 4.18 -3.34 12.84
CA LEU A 240 5.17 -3.77 11.86
C LEU A 240 5.10 -2.84 10.65
N ALA A 241 6.23 -2.24 10.29
CA ALA A 241 6.34 -1.40 9.12
C ALA A 241 7.73 -1.47 8.48
N VAL A 242 7.81 -1.01 7.23
CA VAL A 242 9.07 -0.69 6.56
C VAL A 242 9.08 0.79 6.24
N ALA A 243 10.06 1.51 6.79
CA ALA A 243 10.21 2.96 6.61
C ALA A 243 11.27 3.28 5.56
N PHE A 244 10.88 3.98 4.50
CA PHE A 244 11.73 4.37 3.37
C PHE A 244 11.99 5.89 3.36
N PRO A 245 13.20 6.36 3.03
CA PRO A 245 13.45 7.78 2.90
C PRO A 245 12.70 8.34 1.68
N ASP A 246 12.14 9.54 1.82
CA ASP A 246 11.28 10.20 0.83
C ASP A 246 11.92 10.39 -0.54
N ASN A 247 13.23 10.63 -0.56
CA ASN A 247 14.02 10.80 -1.77
C ASN A 247 14.25 9.51 -2.58
N GLN A 248 13.85 8.34 -2.06
CA GLN A 248 13.88 7.05 -2.77
C GLN A 248 12.49 6.56 -3.18
N MET A 249 11.44 7.28 -2.80
CA MET A 249 10.06 6.85 -3.01
C MET A 249 9.57 7.14 -4.42
N GLN A 250 8.82 6.21 -5.01
CA GLN A 250 8.15 6.40 -6.29
C GLN A 250 6.63 6.32 -6.12
N VAL A 251 5.95 7.36 -6.61
CA VAL A 251 4.49 7.41 -6.71
C VAL A 251 4.12 7.35 -8.18
N LEU A 252 3.31 6.37 -8.54
CA LEU A 252 2.70 6.26 -9.86
C LEU A 252 1.31 6.92 -9.88
N PRO A 253 0.79 7.25 -11.08
CA PRO A 253 -0.58 7.71 -11.23
C PRO A 253 -1.58 6.74 -10.61
N TYR A 254 -2.65 7.27 -10.05
CA TYR A 254 -3.83 6.47 -9.73
C TYR A 254 -4.97 6.93 -10.61
N ASN A 255 -5.21 6.22 -11.70
CA ASN A 255 -6.15 6.60 -12.75
C ASN A 255 -7.59 6.29 -12.34
N ARG A 256 -8.57 6.89 -13.03
CA ARG A 256 -10.02 6.69 -12.79
C ARG A 256 -10.69 6.18 -14.05
N VAL A 257 -11.66 5.28 -13.89
CA VAL A 257 -12.57 4.85 -14.97
C VAL A 257 -14.00 4.97 -14.49
N VAL A 258 -14.92 5.43 -15.34
CA VAL A 258 -16.33 5.64 -14.98
C VAL A 258 -17.25 4.89 -15.95
N ARG A 259 -18.20 4.13 -15.40
CA ARG A 259 -19.05 3.17 -16.13
C ARG A 259 -19.99 3.82 -17.14
N ASP A 260 -20.45 5.03 -16.84
CA ASP A 260 -21.35 5.79 -17.69
C ASP A 260 -21.02 7.28 -17.68
N LEU A 261 -21.67 8.03 -18.58
CA LEU A 261 -21.54 9.48 -18.71
C LEU A 261 -22.71 10.23 -18.03
N ASN A 262 -23.39 9.58 -17.09
CA ASN A 262 -24.51 10.14 -16.34
C ASN A 262 -25.61 10.73 -17.26
N GLY A 263 -26.06 9.91 -18.21
CA GLY A 263 -27.11 10.25 -19.18
C GLY A 263 -26.67 11.16 -20.34
N ARG A 264 -25.38 11.50 -20.45
CA ARG A 264 -24.82 12.31 -21.54
C ARG A 264 -24.29 11.46 -22.70
N THR A 265 -24.20 12.07 -23.87
CA THR A 265 -23.36 11.56 -24.96
C THR A 265 -21.90 11.99 -24.78
N PRO A 266 -20.92 11.31 -25.43
CA PRO A 266 -19.53 11.75 -25.43
C PRO A 266 -19.35 13.21 -25.86
N GLU A 267 -20.08 13.66 -26.89
CA GLU A 267 -20.02 15.02 -27.42
C GLU A 267 -20.53 16.06 -26.41
N GLN A 268 -21.57 15.70 -25.65
CA GLN A 268 -22.11 16.56 -24.60
C GLN A 268 -21.13 16.72 -23.43
N LEU A 269 -20.45 15.63 -23.02
CA LEU A 269 -19.41 15.70 -22.00
C LEU A 269 -18.23 16.56 -22.48
N LEU A 270 -17.76 16.33 -23.71
CA LEU A 270 -16.65 17.08 -24.29
C LEU A 270 -16.96 18.58 -24.34
N LYS A 271 -18.14 18.96 -24.83
CA LYS A 271 -18.60 20.36 -24.87
C LYS A 271 -18.65 20.99 -23.48
N GLN A 272 -19.06 20.23 -22.46
CA GLN A 272 -19.10 20.71 -21.08
C GLN A 272 -17.69 20.94 -20.50
N LEU A 273 -16.73 20.07 -20.85
CA LEU A 273 -15.32 20.22 -20.50
C LEU A 273 -14.69 21.43 -21.19
N GLU A 274 -14.91 21.61 -22.50
CA GLU A 274 -14.43 22.75 -23.28
C GLU A 274 -14.96 24.10 -22.78
N GLY A 275 -16.16 24.12 -22.19
CA GLY A 275 -16.71 25.31 -21.54
C GLY A 275 -15.99 25.73 -20.26
N ARG A 276 -15.13 24.87 -19.68
CA ARG A 276 -14.40 25.13 -18.42
C ARG A 276 -12.88 25.06 -18.56
N PHE A 277 -12.38 24.25 -19.49
CA PHE A 277 -10.98 23.90 -19.61
C PHE A 277 -10.51 24.03 -21.05
N SER A 278 -9.19 24.15 -21.23
CA SER A 278 -8.59 23.98 -22.55
C SER A 278 -8.47 22.49 -22.85
N VAL A 279 -9.35 21.98 -23.71
CA VAL A 279 -9.34 20.58 -24.15
C VAL A 279 -8.75 20.49 -25.56
N ARG A 280 -7.84 19.55 -25.80
CA ARG A 280 -7.25 19.30 -27.12
C ARG A 280 -7.30 17.80 -27.45
N PRO A 281 -7.67 17.41 -28.67
CA PRO A 281 -7.57 16.01 -29.09
C PRO A 281 -6.10 15.56 -29.15
N GLY A 282 -5.86 14.31 -28.75
CA GLY A 282 -4.53 13.70 -28.67
C GLY A 282 -3.68 14.19 -27.50
N GLY A 283 -2.37 14.09 -27.68
CA GLY A 283 -1.36 14.38 -26.65
C GLY A 283 -0.90 13.14 -25.89
N PRO A 284 -0.03 13.31 -24.88
CA PRO A 284 0.46 12.20 -24.07
C PRO A 284 -0.68 11.52 -23.30
N GLU A 285 -0.77 10.18 -23.41
CA GLU A 285 -1.75 9.38 -22.66
C GLU A 285 -1.48 9.43 -21.14
N SER A 286 -0.20 9.55 -20.78
CA SER A 286 0.25 9.82 -19.41
C SER A 286 0.66 11.28 -19.29
N PRO A 287 -0.02 12.09 -18.46
CA PRO A 287 0.37 13.49 -18.25
C PRO A 287 1.81 13.61 -17.75
N THR A 288 2.55 14.58 -18.30
CA THR A 288 3.97 14.80 -17.98
C THR A 288 4.21 15.93 -16.99
N GLN A 289 3.16 16.66 -16.61
CA GLN A 289 3.23 17.75 -15.65
C GLN A 289 1.91 17.90 -14.90
N LYS A 290 2.00 18.45 -13.68
CA LYS A 290 0.87 18.81 -12.83
C LYS A 290 -0.04 19.82 -13.53
N GLY A 291 -1.35 19.73 -13.29
CA GLY A 291 -2.35 20.59 -13.91
C GLY A 291 -2.77 20.16 -15.32
N VAL A 292 -2.30 19.00 -15.76
CA VAL A 292 -2.69 18.37 -17.02
C VAL A 292 -3.24 16.98 -16.73
N MET A 293 -4.38 16.64 -17.34
CA MET A 293 -4.96 15.31 -17.30
C MET A 293 -5.18 14.79 -18.72
N ALA A 294 -5.13 13.47 -18.89
CA ALA A 294 -5.52 12.83 -20.13
C ALA A 294 -6.86 12.12 -19.94
N MET A 295 -7.76 12.25 -20.90
CA MET A 295 -9.06 11.60 -20.90
C MET A 295 -9.19 10.71 -22.13
N TYR A 296 -9.55 9.44 -21.94
CA TYR A 296 -9.91 8.54 -23.03
C TYR A 296 -11.44 8.41 -23.08
N LEU A 297 -12.02 8.81 -24.21
CA LEU A 297 -13.45 8.87 -24.41
C LEU A 297 -13.77 8.51 -25.87
N ALA A 298 -14.69 7.58 -26.06
CA ALA A 298 -15.17 7.16 -27.39
C ALA A 298 -14.03 6.79 -28.37
N GLY A 299 -13.04 6.03 -27.90
CA GLY A 299 -11.93 5.55 -28.73
C GLY A 299 -10.83 6.59 -28.99
N GLN A 300 -10.86 7.74 -28.32
CA GLN A 300 -9.89 8.81 -28.55
C GLN A 300 -9.37 9.44 -27.25
N TRP A 301 -8.07 9.76 -27.23
CA TRP A 301 -7.44 10.53 -26.16
C TRP A 301 -7.64 12.03 -26.34
N PHE A 302 -7.77 12.71 -25.21
CA PHE A 302 -7.84 14.17 -25.10
C PHE A 302 -6.92 14.63 -23.97
N THR A 303 -6.20 15.72 -24.20
CA THR A 303 -5.48 16.45 -23.17
C THR A 303 -6.38 17.54 -22.59
N ILE A 304 -6.50 17.58 -21.27
CA ILE A 304 -7.27 18.59 -20.52
C ILE A 304 -6.29 19.38 -19.66
N ASP A 305 -6.17 20.67 -19.95
CA ASP A 305 -5.42 21.62 -19.12
C ASP A 305 -6.38 22.22 -18.08
N VAL A 306 -6.18 21.83 -16.82
CA VAL A 306 -7.05 22.22 -15.70
C VAL A 306 -6.50 23.35 -14.85
N LYS A 307 -5.31 23.88 -15.18
CA LYS A 307 -4.66 25.02 -14.50
C LYS A 307 -4.84 25.01 -12.99
N THR A 308 -4.13 24.12 -12.31
CA THR A 308 -4.19 24.00 -10.84
C THR A 308 -3.33 25.06 -10.16
N ALA A 309 -3.79 25.56 -9.02
CA ALA A 309 -2.88 26.23 -8.07
C ALA A 309 -1.75 25.27 -7.66
N ALA A 310 -0.59 25.80 -7.29
CA ALA A 310 0.59 25.00 -6.95
C ALA A 310 0.30 23.94 -5.87
N ASP A 311 -0.58 24.25 -4.92
CA ASP A 311 -0.91 23.38 -3.79
C ASP A 311 -2.08 22.42 -4.02
N ALA A 312 -2.86 22.60 -5.08
CA ALA A 312 -4.01 21.75 -5.41
C ALA A 312 -3.55 20.43 -6.04
N LEU A 313 -4.26 19.32 -5.78
CA LEU A 313 -3.97 18.05 -6.44
C LEU A 313 -4.85 17.88 -7.68
N ASP A 314 -4.32 17.28 -8.75
CA ASP A 314 -5.10 17.01 -9.96
C ASP A 314 -6.30 16.08 -9.68
N VAL A 315 -6.15 15.17 -8.70
CA VAL A 315 -7.25 14.33 -8.19
C VAL A 315 -8.38 15.13 -7.55
N ASP A 316 -8.08 16.23 -6.85
CA ASP A 316 -9.10 17.12 -6.27
C ASP A 316 -9.86 17.85 -7.37
N VAL A 317 -9.14 18.33 -8.39
CA VAL A 317 -9.74 19.04 -9.52
C VAL A 317 -10.57 18.09 -10.37
N LEU A 318 -10.10 16.87 -10.63
CA LEU A 318 -10.89 15.84 -11.27
C LEU A 318 -12.19 15.61 -10.50
N GLN A 319 -12.12 15.43 -9.18
CA GLN A 319 -13.29 15.19 -8.34
C GLN A 319 -14.30 16.35 -8.40
N THR A 320 -13.84 17.55 -8.06
CA THR A 320 -14.72 18.71 -7.83
C THR A 320 -15.18 19.40 -9.10
N ALA A 321 -14.40 19.32 -10.17
CA ALA A 321 -14.68 20.06 -11.40
C ALA A 321 -15.24 19.19 -12.53
N VAL A 322 -15.03 17.87 -12.48
CA VAL A 322 -15.47 16.92 -13.51
C VAL A 322 -16.38 15.83 -12.94
N LEU A 323 -15.87 14.97 -12.04
CA LEU A 323 -16.58 13.76 -11.60
C LEU A 323 -17.92 14.08 -10.94
N GLU A 324 -17.93 15.00 -9.97
CA GLU A 324 -19.16 15.40 -9.30
C GLU A 324 -20.10 16.21 -10.20
N PRO A 325 -19.71 17.36 -10.78
CA PRO A 325 -20.64 18.22 -11.51
C PRO A 325 -21.05 17.71 -12.90
N MET A 326 -20.22 16.85 -13.52
CA MET A 326 -20.50 16.33 -14.87
C MET A 326 -20.97 14.88 -14.82
N LEU A 327 -20.28 14.01 -14.08
CA LEU A 327 -20.59 12.57 -14.02
C LEU A 327 -21.47 12.17 -12.81
N GLY A 328 -21.76 13.11 -11.92
CA GLY A 328 -22.60 12.86 -10.74
C GLY A 328 -21.96 11.95 -9.70
N ILE A 329 -20.63 11.74 -9.74
CA ILE A 329 -19.90 10.92 -8.77
C ILE A 329 -19.58 11.79 -7.55
N LYS A 330 -20.44 11.73 -6.53
CA LYS A 330 -20.31 12.57 -5.32
C LYS A 330 -19.28 12.04 -4.32
N ASP A 331 -19.24 10.72 -4.13
CA ASP A 331 -18.29 10.06 -3.23
C ASP A 331 -17.69 8.83 -3.91
N VAL A 332 -16.42 8.95 -4.30
CA VAL A 332 -15.67 7.90 -4.99
C VAL A 332 -15.44 6.65 -4.12
N ARG A 333 -15.70 6.72 -2.81
CA ARG A 333 -15.55 5.57 -1.91
C ARG A 333 -16.73 4.61 -1.96
N THR A 334 -17.89 5.09 -2.42
CA THR A 334 -19.17 4.37 -2.31
C THR A 334 -19.90 4.26 -3.65
N ASP A 335 -19.64 5.14 -4.62
CA ASP A 335 -20.25 5.06 -5.94
C ASP A 335 -19.65 3.88 -6.75
N LYS A 336 -20.48 2.89 -7.09
CA LYS A 336 -20.08 1.68 -7.81
C LYS A 336 -19.80 1.90 -9.31
N ARG A 337 -20.07 3.11 -9.81
CA ARG A 337 -19.82 3.47 -11.21
C ARG A 337 -18.39 3.90 -11.47
N ILE A 338 -17.58 4.15 -10.44
CA ILE A 338 -16.18 4.51 -10.59
C ILE A 338 -15.28 3.38 -10.09
N ASP A 339 -14.26 3.06 -10.88
CA ASP A 339 -13.17 2.18 -10.45
C ASP A 339 -11.81 2.88 -10.65
N PHE A 340 -10.78 2.29 -10.06
CA PHE A 340 -9.46 2.88 -9.95
C PHE A 340 -8.41 1.96 -10.55
N VAL A 341 -7.53 2.51 -11.38
CA VAL A 341 -6.49 1.74 -12.07
C VAL A 341 -5.12 2.27 -11.67
N GLY A 342 -4.34 1.46 -10.95
CA GLY A 342 -2.97 1.82 -10.58
C GLY A 342 -2.09 1.99 -11.81
N GLY A 343 -1.21 2.99 -11.80
CA GLY A 343 -0.38 3.38 -12.94
C GLY A 343 0.54 2.27 -13.45
N ILE A 344 0.84 1.27 -12.61
CA ILE A 344 1.62 0.08 -12.98
C ILE A 344 0.98 -0.74 -14.11
N ARG A 345 -0.35 -0.67 -14.28
CA ARG A 345 -1.07 -1.34 -15.38
C ARG A 345 -0.95 -0.59 -16.72
N GLY A 346 -0.46 0.65 -16.71
CA GLY A 346 -0.32 1.49 -17.89
C GLY A 346 -1.64 2.03 -18.44
N THR A 347 -1.54 2.91 -19.44
CA THR A 347 -2.69 3.54 -20.11
C THR A 347 -3.41 2.59 -21.07
N GLN A 348 -2.74 1.53 -21.53
CA GLN A 348 -3.36 0.48 -22.36
C GLN A 348 -4.51 -0.23 -21.63
N GLU A 349 -4.39 -0.43 -20.31
CA GLU A 349 -5.49 -1.00 -19.52
C GLU A 349 -6.71 -0.05 -19.48
N LEU A 350 -6.47 1.27 -19.44
CA LEU A 350 -7.55 2.26 -19.50
C LEU A 350 -8.29 2.20 -20.84
N GLN A 351 -7.56 2.11 -21.94
CA GLN A 351 -8.14 1.96 -23.28
C GLN A 351 -8.96 0.67 -23.36
N ARG A 352 -8.36 -0.46 -22.97
CA ARG A 352 -9.03 -1.76 -22.98
C ARG A 352 -10.35 -1.77 -22.21
N LEU A 353 -10.38 -1.15 -21.03
CA LEU A 353 -11.57 -1.07 -20.19
C LEU A 353 -12.70 -0.23 -20.81
N VAL A 354 -12.36 0.83 -21.54
CA VAL A 354 -13.34 1.66 -22.24
C VAL A 354 -13.79 0.99 -23.54
N ASP A 355 -12.85 0.49 -24.34
CA ASP A 355 -13.13 -0.13 -25.64
C ASP A 355 -13.89 -1.45 -25.51
N SER A 356 -13.75 -2.17 -24.38
CA SER A 356 -14.58 -3.35 -24.10
C SER A 356 -16.02 -3.00 -23.71
N GLY A 357 -16.36 -1.72 -23.54
CA GLY A 357 -17.67 -1.25 -23.07
C GLY A 357 -17.92 -1.47 -21.57
N ALA A 358 -16.91 -1.88 -20.79
CA ALA A 358 -17.05 -2.02 -19.34
C ALA A 358 -17.12 -0.65 -18.64
N PHE A 359 -16.46 0.35 -19.23
CA PHE A 359 -16.47 1.75 -18.82
C PHE A 359 -16.72 2.66 -20.01
N ALA A 360 -17.26 3.85 -19.76
CA ALA A 360 -17.55 4.84 -20.79
C ALA A 360 -16.43 5.88 -20.97
N VAL A 361 -15.64 6.12 -19.93
CA VAL A 361 -14.55 7.11 -19.93
C VAL A 361 -13.45 6.71 -18.96
N ALA A 362 -12.20 7.01 -19.31
CA ALA A 362 -11.05 6.89 -18.44
C ALA A 362 -10.31 8.23 -18.29
N PHE A 363 -9.71 8.46 -17.13
CA PHE A 363 -8.87 9.61 -16.82
C PHE A 363 -7.51 9.12 -16.34
N SER A 364 -6.45 9.50 -17.05
CA SER A 364 -5.07 9.37 -16.59
C SER A 364 -4.58 10.67 -15.97
N LEU A 365 -3.89 10.54 -14.85
CA LEU A 365 -3.53 11.66 -13.98
C LEU A 365 -2.01 11.81 -13.88
N TYR A 366 -1.57 13.03 -13.60
CA TYR A 366 -0.20 13.24 -13.13
C TYR A 366 -0.07 12.69 -11.70
N PRO A 367 1.01 11.96 -11.36
CA PRO A 367 1.18 11.37 -10.04
C PRO A 367 1.32 12.45 -8.96
N VAL A 368 0.69 12.20 -7.80
CA VAL A 368 0.92 13.01 -6.60
C VAL A 368 2.36 12.83 -6.15
N SER A 369 3.03 13.92 -5.75
CA SER A 369 4.41 13.83 -5.26
C SER A 369 4.48 13.40 -3.79
N VAL A 370 5.60 12.82 -3.37
CA VAL A 370 5.87 12.53 -1.95
C VAL A 370 5.87 13.82 -1.13
N CYS A 371 6.36 14.92 -1.71
CA CYS A 371 6.32 16.24 -1.09
C CYS A 371 4.89 16.73 -0.85
N ASP A 372 3.96 16.52 -1.78
CA ASP A 372 2.54 16.84 -1.60
C ASP A 372 1.94 16.03 -0.44
N LEU A 373 2.20 14.72 -0.39
CA LEU A 373 1.75 13.85 0.70
C LEU A 373 2.24 14.39 2.04
N MET A 374 3.54 14.64 2.17
CA MET A 374 4.13 15.11 3.43
C MET A 374 3.59 16.47 3.84
N ARG A 375 3.50 17.43 2.91
CA ARG A 375 2.94 18.76 3.17
C ARG A 375 1.50 18.70 3.67
N ILE A 376 0.65 17.89 3.02
CA ILE A 376 -0.75 17.73 3.42
C ILE A 376 -0.85 17.06 4.79
N SER A 377 -0.07 16.02 5.04
CA SER A 377 0.02 15.36 6.36
C SER A 377 0.55 16.28 7.46
N ASP A 378 1.52 17.15 7.16
CA ASP A 378 2.09 18.10 8.11
C ASP A 378 1.06 19.15 8.54
N ALA A 379 0.21 19.57 7.62
CA ALA A 379 -0.93 20.45 7.89
C ALA A 379 -2.12 19.76 8.57
N GLY A 380 -2.04 18.44 8.86
CA GLY A 380 -3.15 17.66 9.40
C GLY A 380 -4.29 17.44 8.39
N GLY A 381 -4.03 17.69 7.11
CA GLY A 381 -4.98 17.53 6.02
C GLY A 381 -5.18 16.08 5.58
N ILE A 382 -6.15 15.88 4.69
CA ILE A 382 -6.52 14.59 4.14
C ILE A 382 -6.63 14.74 2.63
N MET A 383 -5.95 13.85 1.90
CA MET A 383 -6.06 13.76 0.45
C MET A 383 -7.35 13.04 0.06
N PRO A 384 -7.86 13.25 -1.18
CA PRO A 384 -8.92 12.41 -1.70
C PRO A 384 -8.59 10.91 -1.57
N PRO A 385 -9.59 10.06 -1.40
CA PRO A 385 -9.39 8.62 -1.38
C PRO A 385 -8.66 8.15 -2.64
N LYS A 386 -7.75 7.19 -2.49
CA LYS A 386 -7.01 6.61 -3.62
C LYS A 386 -6.21 7.66 -4.43
N SER A 387 -5.59 8.62 -3.75
CA SER A 387 -4.77 9.66 -4.41
C SER A 387 -3.37 9.21 -4.81
N THR A 388 -2.80 8.24 -4.09
CA THR A 388 -1.42 7.80 -4.23
C THR A 388 -1.35 6.32 -4.60
N TRP A 389 -0.39 5.97 -5.45
CA TRP A 389 -0.05 4.58 -5.76
C TRP A 389 1.46 4.39 -5.67
N PHE A 390 1.94 3.93 -4.51
CA PHE A 390 3.36 3.67 -4.30
C PHE A 390 3.81 2.37 -4.94
N GLU A 391 4.93 2.41 -5.64
CA GLU A 391 5.65 1.24 -6.14
C GLU A 391 7.14 1.36 -5.82
N PRO A 392 7.88 0.25 -5.71
CA PRO A 392 7.40 -1.14 -5.74
C PRO A 392 6.66 -1.51 -4.43
N LYS A 393 5.66 -2.39 -4.50
CA LYS A 393 4.98 -2.90 -3.30
C LYS A 393 5.87 -3.84 -2.46
N LEU A 394 5.70 -3.75 -1.13
CA LEU A 394 6.20 -4.75 -0.19
C LEU A 394 5.46 -6.09 -0.41
N ARG A 395 6.05 -7.18 0.09
CA ARG A 395 5.43 -8.52 0.09
C ARG A 395 4.95 -8.89 1.48
N ASP A 396 3.82 -9.58 1.52
CA ASP A 396 3.36 -10.26 2.72
C ASP A 396 4.16 -11.57 2.90
N GLY A 397 4.28 -12.03 4.14
CA GLY A 397 4.88 -13.33 4.47
C GLY A 397 6.41 -13.37 4.52
N LEU A 398 7.13 -12.30 4.18
CA LEU A 398 8.60 -12.26 4.28
C LEU A 398 9.11 -11.93 5.69
N LEU A 399 8.43 -11.01 6.37
CA LEU A 399 8.68 -10.61 7.75
C LEU A 399 7.32 -10.47 8.42
N SER A 400 7.07 -11.27 9.45
CA SER A 400 5.84 -11.18 10.26
C SER A 400 6.20 -10.96 11.72
N HIS A 401 5.39 -10.15 12.41
CA HIS A 401 5.52 -9.85 13.83
C HIS A 401 4.41 -10.55 14.60
N LEU A 402 4.77 -11.55 15.41
CA LEU A 402 3.82 -12.25 16.27
C LEU A 402 3.44 -11.34 17.44
N ILE A 403 2.14 -11.26 17.77
CA ILE A 403 1.58 -10.37 18.80
C ILE A 403 0.69 -11.10 19.77
#